data_AF-A0A0R1H011-F1
#
_entry.id   AF-A0A0R1H011-F1
#
_cell.length_a   1.000
_cell.length_b   1.000
_cell.length_c   1.000
_cell.angle_alpha   90.00
_cell.angle_beta   90.00
_cell.angle_gamma   90.00
#
_symmetry.space_group_name_H-M   'P 1'
#
loop_
_entity.id
_entity.type
_entity.pdbx_description
1 polymer ?
#
loop_
_entity_poly.entity_id
_entity_poly.type
_entity_poly.pdbx_seq_one_letter_code
_entity_poly.pdbx_strand_id
1 'polypeptide(L)' 'MEMTFERLVCAHCGAEVPFGSFCSECGEKLFEDNGAEHYQTSFCVNCGAMTPDAKYCTRCGYEKNYQHYF' A
#
# COMPACT_ATOMS: atom_id res chain seq x y z
N MET A 1 6.12 -31.26 -1.25
CA MET A 1 5.36 -30.00 -1.23
C MET A 1 5.94 -29.21 -0.07
N GLU A 2 7.01 -28.47 -0.32
CA GLU A 2 7.74 -27.74 0.71
C GLU A 2 6.99 -26.44 0.97
N MET A 3 6.25 -26.39 2.08
CA MET A 3 5.62 -25.17 2.56
C MET A 3 6.68 -24.41 3.37
N THR A 4 7.57 -23.71 2.68
CA THR A 4 8.52 -22.79 3.31
C THR A 4 7.73 -21.59 3.84
N PHE A 5 7.31 -21.69 5.09
CA PHE A 5 6.62 -20.61 5.78
C PHE A 5 7.68 -19.65 6.31
N GLU A 6 7.76 -18.46 5.71
CA GLU A 6 8.69 -17.42 6.12
C GLU A 6 8.33 -16.98 7.55
N ARG A 7 9.20 -17.31 8.50
CA ARG A 7 9.11 -16.90 9.91
C ARG A 7 10.08 -15.75 10.15
N LEU A 8 9.65 -14.80 10.96
CA LEU A 8 10.44 -13.65 11.36
C LEU A 8 10.50 -13.56 12.87
N VAL A 9 11.58 -12.97 13.37
CA VAL A 9 11.75 -12.74 14.81
C VAL A 9 11.21 -11.36 15.14
N CYS A 10 10.24 -11.30 16.05
CA CYS A 10 9.71 -10.04 16.54
C CYS A 10 10.80 -9.26 17.27
N ALA A 11 11.07 -8.02 16.86
CA ALA A 11 12.09 -7.17 17.49
C ALA A 11 11.71 -6.71 18.90
N HIS A 12 10.41 -6.72 19.25
CA HIS A 12 9.92 -6.27 20.55
C HIS A 12 9.98 -7.36 21.62
N CYS A 13 9.49 -8.57 21.33
CA CYS A 13 9.47 -9.67 22.30
C CYS A 13 10.47 -10.80 22.02
N GLY A 14 11.11 -10.82 20.86
CA GLY A 14 12.05 -11.88 20.46
C GLY A 14 11.40 -13.19 20.02
N ALA A 15 10.05 -13.25 19.93
CA ALA A 15 9.35 -14.44 19.49
C ALA A 15 9.48 -14.67 17.99
N GLU A 16 9.66 -15.93 17.58
CA GLU A 16 9.64 -16.34 16.19
C GLU A 16 8.18 -16.54 15.75
N VAL A 17 7.70 -15.68 14.86
CA VAL A 17 6.30 -15.59 14.45
C VAL A 17 6.15 -15.65 12.93
N PRO A 18 4.98 -16.04 12.43
CA PRO A 18 4.64 -15.94 11.00
C PRO A 18 4.91 -14.56 10.40
N PHE A 19 5.21 -14.52 9.10
CA PHE A 19 5.04 -13.29 8.34
C PHE A 19 3.57 -12.82 8.39
N GLY A 20 3.35 -11.62 8.91
CA GLY A 20 2.02 -11.05 9.11
C GLY A 20 2.08 -9.70 9.78
N SER A 21 0.98 -8.94 9.75
CA SER A 21 0.96 -7.54 10.20
C SER A 21 1.24 -7.36 11.70
N PHE A 22 0.98 -8.37 12.52
CA PHE A 22 1.10 -8.30 13.98
C PHE A 22 1.75 -9.55 14.56
N CYS A 23 2.46 -9.38 15.67
CA CYS A 23 3.04 -10.46 16.44
C CYS A 23 1.93 -11.19 17.22
N SER A 24 1.77 -12.49 16.98
CA SER A 24 0.78 -13.31 17.69
C SER A 24 1.07 -13.47 19.19
N GLU A 25 2.30 -13.22 19.62
CA GLU A 25 2.72 -13.40 21.02
C GLU A 25 2.58 -12.12 21.85
N CYS A 26 2.98 -10.97 21.31
CA CYS A 26 2.98 -9.71 22.06
C CYS A 26 2.01 -8.64 21.52
N GLY A 27 1.42 -8.85 20.35
CA GLY A 27 0.53 -7.89 19.69
C GLY A 27 1.23 -6.74 18.97
N GLU A 28 2.56 -6.69 18.98
CA GLU A 28 3.34 -5.63 18.30
C GLU A 28 3.15 -5.67 16.78
N LYS A 29 3.06 -4.51 16.13
CA LYS A 29 2.91 -4.43 14.67
C LYS A 29 4.27 -4.73 14.01
N LEU A 30 4.35 -5.85 13.27
CA LEU A 30 5.61 -6.32 12.66
C LEU A 30 5.86 -5.72 11.28
N PHE A 31 4.77 -5.44 10.56
CA PHE A 31 4.79 -4.70 9.32
C PHE A 31 3.77 -3.58 9.43
N GLU A 32 4.26 -2.35 9.39
CA GLU A 32 3.47 -1.30 8.80
C GLU A 32 3.39 -1.58 7.30
N ASP A 33 2.17 -1.64 6.81
CA ASP A 33 1.77 -1.28 5.46
C ASP A 33 2.21 0.15 5.12
N ASN A 34 3.51 0.44 5.24
CA ASN A 34 4.12 1.69 4.81
C ASN A 34 4.17 1.67 3.28
N GLY A 35 3.03 2.00 2.68
CA GLY A 35 2.93 2.32 1.27
C GLY A 35 3.35 1.17 0.38
N ALA A 36 2.46 0.20 0.17
CA ALA A 36 2.26 -0.15 -1.23
C ALA A 36 1.94 1.18 -1.90
N GLU A 37 2.94 1.81 -2.54
CA GLU A 37 2.74 2.97 -3.37
C GLU A 37 1.67 2.52 -4.35
N HIS A 38 0.44 2.96 -4.08
CA HIS A 38 -0.69 2.81 -4.95
C HIS A 38 -0.31 3.62 -6.18
N TYR A 39 0.53 3.06 -7.05
CA TYR A 39 0.82 3.59 -8.37
C TYR A 39 -0.44 3.37 -9.19
N GLN A 40 -1.50 4.12 -8.83
CA GLN A 40 -2.76 4.14 -9.53
C GLN A 40 -2.50 4.93 -10.80
N THR A 41 -1.96 4.22 -11.79
CA THR A 41 -2.06 4.66 -13.16
C THR A 41 -3.54 4.82 -13.45
N SER A 42 -3.99 6.06 -13.54
CA SER A 42 -5.39 6.39 -13.80
C SER A 42 -5.49 7.08 -15.16
N PHE A 43 -6.58 6.85 -15.89
CA PHE A 43 -6.85 7.55 -17.15
C PHE A 43 -7.71 8.77 -16.87
N CYS A 44 -7.49 9.85 -17.61
CA CYS A 44 -8.35 11.03 -17.53
C CYS A 44 -9.72 10.69 -18.10
N VAL A 45 -10.79 10.83 -17.32
CA VAL A 45 -12.17 10.59 -17.77
C VAL A 45 -12.64 11.56 -18.85
N ASN A 46 -12.00 12.73 -18.95
CA ASN A 46 -12.35 13.77 -19.92
C ASN A 46 -11.68 13.52 -21.28
N CYS A 47 -10.38 13.20 -21.33
CA CYS A 47 -9.63 13.08 -22.59
C CYS A 47 -9.00 11.71 -22.86
N GLY A 48 -9.08 10.76 -21.94
CA GLY A 48 -8.49 9.42 -22.06
C GLY A 48 -6.97 9.35 -21.88
N ALA A 49 -6.29 10.48 -21.65
CA ALA A 49 -4.85 10.48 -21.43
C ALA A 49 -4.46 9.74 -20.13
N MET A 50 -3.35 9.00 -20.17
CA MET A 50 -2.77 8.37 -18.99
C MET A 50 -2.21 9.44 -18.05
N THR A 51 -2.65 9.44 -16.79
CA THR A 51 -2.21 10.40 -15.77
C THR A 51 -1.72 9.62 -14.54
N PRO A 52 -0.40 9.53 -14.32
CA PRO A 52 0.15 8.94 -13.09
C PRO A 52 0.00 9.94 -11.95
N ASP A 53 -0.75 9.56 -10.90
CA ASP A 53 -0.92 10.27 -9.60
C ASP A 53 -0.96 11.82 -9.65
N ALA A 54 -1.51 12.38 -10.72
CA ALA A 54 -1.51 13.82 -10.94
C ALA A 54 -2.86 14.40 -10.50
N LYS A 55 -2.83 15.47 -9.69
CA LYS A 55 -4.01 16.25 -9.29
C LYS A 55 -4.79 16.77 -10.50
N TYR A 56 -4.12 17.02 -11.62
CA TYR A 56 -4.70 17.51 -12.85
C TYR A 56 -4.14 16.76 -14.06
N CYS A 57 -4.97 16.65 -15.10
CA CYS A 57 -4.55 16.12 -16.38
C CYS A 57 -3.67 17.15 -17.10
N THR A 58 -2.41 16.79 -17.36
CA THR A 58 -1.45 17.63 -18.12
C THR A 58 -1.86 17.84 -19.58
N ARG A 59 -2.80 17.05 -20.08
CA ARG A 59 -3.25 17.11 -21.47
C ARG A 59 -4.43 18.04 -21.71
N CYS A 60 -5.42 18.04 -20.83
CA CYS A 60 -6.64 18.84 -20.99
C CYS A 60 -6.94 19.79 -19.82
N GLY A 61 -6.16 19.75 -18.74
CA GLY A 61 -6.36 20.59 -17.56
C GLY A 61 -7.45 20.09 -16.60
N TYR A 62 -8.02 18.92 -16.82
CA TYR A 62 -9.08 18.37 -15.97
C TYR A 62 -8.57 17.97 -14.58
N GLU A 63 -9.15 18.51 -13.51
CA GLU A 63 -8.78 18.22 -12.12
C GLU A 63 -9.41 16.91 -11.62
N LYS A 64 -8.57 15.99 -11.12
CA LYS A 64 -9.01 14.78 -10.43
C LYS A 64 -9.02 15.06 -8.93
N ASN A 65 -10.08 15.70 -8.45
CA ASN A 65 -10.23 15.97 -7.03
C ASN A 65 -10.72 14.70 -6.30
N TYR A 66 -9.79 13.91 -5.76
CA TYR A 66 -10.09 12.77 -4.88
C TYR A 66 -10.28 13.20 -3.41
N GLN A 67 -10.30 14.51 -3.11
CA GLN A 67 -10.21 15.05 -1.75
C GLN A 67 -11.58 15.23 -1.07
N HIS A 68 -12.60 14.49 -1.50
CA HIS A 68 -13.97 14.62 -0.96
C HIS A 68 -14.57 13.26 -0.55
N TYR A 69 -13.80 12.43 0.15
CA TYR A 69 -14.32 11.27 0.88
C TYR A 69 -13.52 11.07 2.18
N PHE A 70 -13.72 11.98 3.13
CA PHE A 70 -13.46 11.77 4.55
C PHE A 70 -14.61 12.40 5.34
#